data_AF-A0A1G8ZZ64-F1
#
_entry.id   AF-A0A1G8ZZ64-F1
#
_cell.length_a   1.000
_cell.length_b   1.000
_cell.length_c   1.000
_cell.angle_alpha   90.00
_cell.angle_beta   90.00
_cell.angle_gamma   90.00
#
_symmetry.space_group_name_H-M   'P 1'
#
loop_
_entity.id
_entity.type
_entity.pdbx_description
1 polymer ?
#
loop_
_entity_poly.entity_id
_entity_poly.type
_entity_poly.pdbx_seq_one_letter_code
_entity_poly.pdbx_strand_id
1 'polypeptide(L)'
;MKRRKFLVGLGSAGIGGSALIGSGAFSRVDAQRSVTIQAATDPNAYLGMDKCGDPPTPNSSYASIDDNGHLQVLMNPQNPTIGESPLGEGVNSDSRSYFDNVFEICNQGKEAACVYIEDDDSWPTVPDGEIDAGERRVDFYLNGFRDDSLVGSDNALLLDVGECICLGLVTRTFGLSEGDELLGALDDTVRIIADTDGDCFQDPCPVLDGEYQCTVYEFEDPDYVRTGTRFEVFNTGPSGTTFDLAVADNPPDFRGSVSVGANSSTSVVTDASVPQNAVIAWDAPEGCEADLQTWAEYKNSVGVADLTDWYNTFGTGSPPANAPSDFADERVVEVKDIPEQDQDPADTVGPDESIPGDTFPDMSQAAEDLGWVTCEKEGIPDQ
;
A
#
# COMPACT_ATOMS: atom_id res chain seq x y z
N MET A 1 6.78 -18.97 -64.90
CA MET A 1 6.64 -17.61 -64.29
C MET A 1 5.25 -17.57 -63.68
N LYS A 2 5.00 -17.43 -62.37
CA LYS A 2 5.62 -16.66 -61.28
C LYS A 2 5.67 -17.58 -60.02
N ARG A 3 6.85 -17.83 -59.44
CA ARG A 3 7.46 -17.25 -58.20
C ARG A 3 6.69 -17.63 -56.91
N ARG A 4 7.26 -18.12 -55.80
CA ARG A 4 8.61 -18.52 -55.31
C ARG A 4 8.32 -19.20 -53.94
N LYS A 5 8.84 -20.40 -53.67
CA LYS A 5 9.90 -20.73 -52.67
C LYS A 5 9.41 -20.70 -51.20
N PHE A 6 9.42 -21.84 -50.50
CA PHE A 6 10.57 -22.42 -49.76
C PHE A 6 10.65 -21.84 -48.34
N LEU A 7 10.36 -22.68 -47.33
CA LEU A 7 11.19 -22.90 -46.15
C LEU A 7 10.57 -24.01 -45.28
N VAL A 8 11.22 -25.17 -45.29
CA VAL A 8 11.29 -26.04 -44.12
C VAL A 8 12.44 -25.49 -43.28
N GLY A 9 12.18 -25.20 -42.00
CA GLY A 9 13.19 -24.89 -41.00
C GLY A 9 12.82 -25.59 -39.69
N LEU A 10 13.51 -26.69 -39.41
CA LEU A 10 13.63 -27.31 -38.08
C LEU A 10 14.66 -26.51 -37.26
N GLY A 11 14.41 -26.34 -35.95
CA GLY A 11 15.31 -25.75 -34.94
C GLY A 11 14.72 -24.44 -34.40
N SER A 12 14.52 -24.23 -33.09
CA SER A 12 15.38 -24.56 -31.96
C SER A 12 14.57 -24.67 -30.66
N ALA A 13 15.08 -25.44 -29.70
CA ALA A 13 14.65 -25.40 -28.31
C ALA A 13 14.62 -23.96 -27.77
N GLY A 14 13.53 -23.62 -27.10
CA GLY A 14 13.41 -22.50 -26.17
C GLY A 14 12.77 -23.05 -24.91
N ILE A 15 13.58 -23.62 -24.04
CA ILE A 15 13.26 -23.65 -22.61
C ILE A 15 13.12 -22.17 -22.22
N GLY A 16 11.97 -21.83 -21.67
CA GLY A 16 11.63 -20.54 -21.09
C GLY A 16 10.26 -20.76 -20.50
N GLY A 17 10.17 -21.49 -19.39
CA GLY A 17 10.50 -20.83 -18.13
C GLY A 17 9.44 -19.78 -17.82
N SER A 18 8.17 -20.05 -18.14
CA SER A 18 7.07 -19.42 -17.43
C SER A 18 7.15 -19.96 -16.01
N ALA A 19 7.89 -19.24 -15.17
CA ALA A 19 7.69 -19.29 -13.74
C ALA A 19 6.20 -18.96 -13.54
N LEU A 20 5.41 -20.02 -13.33
CA LEU A 20 4.13 -19.92 -12.67
C LEU A 20 4.46 -19.47 -11.25
N ILE A 21 4.59 -18.15 -11.05
CA ILE A 21 4.56 -17.55 -9.73
C ILE A 21 3.09 -17.54 -9.33
N GLY A 22 2.64 -18.70 -8.87
CA GLY A 22 1.41 -18.88 -8.13
C GLY A 22 1.81 -19.58 -6.85
N SER A 23 2.16 -18.80 -5.82
CA SER A 23 2.44 -19.31 -4.48
C SER A 23 1.14 -19.58 -3.73
N GLY A 24 0.29 -20.45 -4.28
CA GLY A 24 -0.92 -20.94 -3.64
C GLY A 24 -0.64 -22.25 -2.90
N ALA A 25 -0.06 -22.16 -1.70
CA ALA A 25 -0.14 -23.13 -0.61
C ALA A 25 0.90 -22.72 0.44
N PHE A 26 0.51 -22.63 1.72
CA PHE A 26 1.41 -22.59 2.86
C PHE A 26 2.31 -23.84 2.87
N SER A 27 3.34 -23.79 2.02
CA SER A 27 4.42 -24.76 1.95
C SER A 27 5.37 -24.38 3.04
N ARG A 28 5.02 -24.69 4.30
CA ARG A 28 5.83 -24.53 5.52
C ARG A 28 7.15 -23.78 5.26
N VAL A 29 7.10 -22.46 5.24
CA VAL A 29 8.31 -21.64 5.12
C VAL A 29 8.99 -21.73 6.47
N ASP A 30 10.19 -22.29 6.50
CA ASP A 30 11.09 -22.18 7.64
C ASP A 30 11.57 -20.71 7.67
N ALA A 31 10.82 -19.86 8.36
CA ALA A 31 11.21 -18.47 8.59
C ALA A 31 12.34 -18.46 9.63
N GLN A 32 13.59 -18.42 9.17
CA GLN A 32 14.80 -18.50 10.02
C GLN A 32 15.65 -17.22 10.01
N ARG A 33 15.12 -16.09 9.51
CA ARG A 33 15.84 -14.81 9.46
C ARG A 33 15.29 -13.85 10.51
N SER A 34 16.14 -13.41 11.42
CA SER A 34 15.77 -12.37 12.39
C SER A 34 15.93 -10.98 11.79
N VAL A 35 14.96 -10.10 12.03
CA VAL A 35 15.12 -8.66 11.82
C VAL A 35 15.17 -8.01 13.19
N THR A 36 16.27 -7.31 13.47
CA THR A 36 16.40 -6.42 14.61
C THR A 36 16.71 -5.05 14.03
N ILE A 37 15.84 -4.07 14.28
CA ILE A 37 16.07 -2.69 13.88
C ILE A 37 15.96 -1.87 15.15
N GLN A 38 17.01 -1.17 15.52
CA GLN A 38 17.00 -0.24 16.64
C GLN A 38 16.98 1.18 16.07
N ALA A 39 16.00 1.98 16.47
CA ALA A 39 16.03 3.41 16.22
C ALA A 39 16.55 4.10 17.49
N ALA A 40 17.60 4.90 17.33
CA ALA A 40 18.13 5.67 18.44
C ALA A 40 17.13 6.76 18.86
N THR A 41 16.54 6.60 20.04
CA THR A 41 15.82 7.67 20.73
C THR A 41 16.82 8.67 21.28
N ASP A 42 16.65 9.96 20.98
CA ASP A 42 17.30 11.02 21.75
C ASP A 42 16.33 11.47 22.85
N PRO A 43 16.63 11.26 24.14
CA PRO A 43 15.76 11.67 25.24
C PRO A 43 15.59 13.20 25.36
N ASN A 44 16.36 13.99 24.61
CA ASN A 44 16.16 15.43 24.42
C ASN A 44 15.53 15.76 23.06
N ALA A 45 15.41 14.77 22.16
CA ALA A 45 14.71 14.96 20.91
C ALA A 45 13.23 15.08 21.19
N TYR A 46 12.68 16.03 20.47
CA TYR A 46 11.27 16.33 20.44
C TYR A 46 10.48 15.32 19.61
N LEU A 47 11.06 14.15 19.26
CA LEU A 47 10.36 13.06 18.61
C LEU A 47 10.13 11.92 19.61
N GLY A 48 8.86 11.60 19.85
CA GLY A 48 8.46 10.37 20.52
C GLY A 48 8.34 9.23 19.51
N MET A 49 8.60 8.01 19.96
CA MET A 49 8.37 6.79 19.18
C MET A 49 7.62 5.77 20.02
N ASP A 50 6.66 5.07 19.42
CA ASP A 50 5.91 4.00 20.06
C ASP A 50 5.42 2.98 19.02
N LYS A 51 4.69 1.96 19.47
CA LYS A 51 3.86 1.08 18.63
C LYS A 51 2.85 1.93 17.85
N CYS A 52 2.67 1.63 16.57
CA CYS A 52 1.67 2.34 15.78
C CYS A 52 0.24 2.05 16.25
N GLY A 53 -0.55 3.11 16.43
CA GLY A 53 -2.00 3.06 16.59
C GLY A 53 -2.51 3.01 18.03
N ASP A 54 -3.69 3.58 18.24
CA ASP A 54 -4.47 3.47 19.48
C ASP A 54 -5.94 3.14 19.14
N PRO A 55 -6.35 1.84 19.18
CA PRO A 55 -5.59 0.69 19.63
C PRO A 55 -4.47 0.27 18.65
N PRO A 56 -3.46 -0.49 19.11
CA PRO A 56 -2.32 -0.88 18.28
C PRO A 56 -2.73 -1.69 17.04
N THR A 57 -2.02 -1.48 15.93
CA THR A 57 -2.22 -2.23 14.67
C THR A 57 -1.72 -3.68 14.80
N PRO A 58 -2.12 -4.60 13.91
CA PRO A 58 -1.62 -5.98 13.95
C PRO A 58 -0.09 -6.09 13.92
N ASN A 59 0.57 -5.33 13.05
CA ASN A 59 2.03 -5.34 12.87
C ASN A 59 2.78 -4.55 13.95
N SER A 60 2.09 -3.74 14.76
CA SER A 60 2.71 -3.07 15.91
C SER A 60 3.25 -4.04 16.96
N SER A 61 2.83 -5.31 16.91
CA SER A 61 3.43 -6.38 17.69
C SER A 61 4.92 -6.60 17.39
N TYR A 62 5.42 -6.21 16.21
CA TYR A 62 6.86 -6.26 15.93
C TYR A 62 7.65 -5.17 16.62
N ALA A 63 7.01 -4.07 17.06
CA ALA A 63 7.65 -2.95 17.71
C ALA A 63 7.62 -3.05 19.25
N SER A 64 8.70 -2.60 19.89
CA SER A 64 8.80 -2.49 21.35
C SER A 64 9.81 -1.42 21.76
N ILE A 65 9.67 -0.86 22.96
CA ILE A 65 10.67 0.06 23.53
C ILE A 65 11.56 -0.71 24.50
N ASP A 66 12.88 -0.59 24.34
CA ASP A 66 13.85 -1.24 25.22
C ASP A 66 14.07 -0.51 26.55
N ASP A 67 14.86 -1.12 27.45
CA ASP A 67 15.16 -0.53 28.76
C ASP A 67 15.92 0.82 28.70
N ASN A 68 16.51 1.14 27.54
CA ASN A 68 17.21 2.40 27.29
C ASN A 68 16.31 3.44 26.62
N GLY A 69 15.06 3.09 26.30
CA GLY A 69 14.10 3.94 25.62
C GLY A 69 14.24 3.93 24.10
N HIS A 70 15.04 3.04 23.51
CA HIS A 70 15.14 2.88 22.06
C HIS A 70 13.96 2.07 21.52
N LEU A 71 13.44 2.49 20.37
CA LEU A 71 12.49 1.66 19.62
C LEU A 71 13.25 0.49 18.98
N GLN A 72 12.72 -0.72 19.15
CA GLN A 72 13.20 -1.94 18.53
C GLN A 72 12.09 -2.59 17.72
N VAL A 73 12.37 -2.91 16.45
CA VAL A 73 11.55 -3.81 15.63
C VAL A 73 12.20 -5.18 15.63
N LEU A 74 11.52 -6.16 16.22
CA LEU A 74 12.03 -7.52 16.43
C LEU A 74 11.13 -8.54 15.71
N MET A 75 11.61 -9.10 14.62
CA MET A 75 10.94 -10.21 13.92
C MET A 75 11.72 -11.50 14.18
N ASN A 76 11.78 -11.91 15.44
CA ASN A 76 12.55 -13.07 15.90
C ASN A 76 11.98 -13.59 17.24
N PRO A 77 12.40 -14.78 17.71
CA PRO A 77 11.93 -15.35 18.98
C PRO A 77 12.28 -14.55 20.24
N GLN A 78 13.10 -13.50 20.14
CA GLN A 78 13.44 -12.60 21.23
C GLN A 78 12.47 -11.42 21.34
N ASN A 79 11.49 -11.28 20.44
CA ASN A 79 10.49 -10.23 20.54
C ASN A 79 9.70 -10.35 21.87
N PRO A 80 9.69 -9.30 22.72
CA PRO A 80 9.02 -9.33 24.02
C PRO A 80 7.49 -9.41 23.93
N THR A 81 6.88 -9.13 22.78
CA THR A 81 5.42 -9.12 22.55
C THR A 81 4.85 -10.48 22.12
N ILE A 82 5.67 -11.54 21.98
CA ILE A 82 5.21 -12.90 21.58
C ILE A 82 4.10 -13.44 22.51
N GLY A 83 4.03 -12.96 23.76
CA GLY A 83 2.95 -13.31 24.69
C GLY A 83 1.63 -12.57 24.46
N GLU A 84 1.65 -11.52 23.64
CA GLU A 84 0.51 -10.66 23.29
C GLU A 84 -0.13 -11.07 21.95
N SER A 85 0.69 -11.55 21.00
CA SER A 85 0.27 -12.00 19.67
C SER A 85 1.14 -13.18 19.20
N PRO A 86 0.58 -14.20 18.51
CA PRO A 86 1.38 -15.27 17.91
C PRO A 86 2.25 -14.72 16.77
N LEU A 87 3.57 -14.60 17.01
CA LEU A 87 4.54 -14.15 16.01
C LEU A 87 5.35 -15.31 15.43
N GLY A 88 5.83 -15.13 14.21
CA GLY A 88 6.78 -16.03 13.55
C GLY A 88 8.19 -15.93 14.14
N GLU A 89 9.04 -16.89 13.80
CA GLU A 89 10.44 -16.95 14.25
C GLU A 89 11.41 -16.17 13.33
N GLY A 90 10.88 -15.44 12.35
CA GLY A 90 11.68 -14.71 11.38
C GLY A 90 10.89 -14.17 10.20
N VAL A 91 11.62 -13.61 9.23
CA VAL A 91 11.14 -13.32 7.88
C VAL A 91 11.46 -14.46 6.91
N ASN A 92 10.68 -14.55 5.84
CA ASN A 92 10.81 -15.60 4.83
C ASN A 92 12.15 -15.51 4.06
N SER A 93 12.61 -16.65 3.55
CA SER A 93 13.78 -16.72 2.67
C SER A 93 13.47 -16.27 1.26
N ASP A 94 14.43 -15.60 0.62
CA ASP A 94 14.37 -15.20 -0.79
C ASP A 94 13.01 -14.58 -1.14
N SER A 95 12.60 -13.62 -0.32
CA SER A 95 11.30 -12.98 -0.39
C SER A 95 11.40 -11.47 -0.26
N ARG A 96 10.38 -10.80 -0.79
CA ARG A 96 10.01 -9.45 -0.40
C ARG A 96 8.81 -9.54 0.55
N SER A 97 8.88 -8.91 1.72
CA SER A 97 7.79 -8.88 2.69
C SER A 97 7.54 -7.47 3.18
N TYR A 98 6.28 -7.06 3.17
CA TYR A 98 5.80 -5.76 3.65
C TYR A 98 5.15 -5.91 5.02
N PHE A 99 5.39 -4.93 5.89
CA PHE A 99 4.82 -4.84 7.22
C PHE A 99 4.34 -3.41 7.41
N ASP A 100 3.05 -3.17 7.13
CA ASP A 100 2.48 -1.83 7.22
C ASP A 100 2.27 -1.44 8.68
N ASN A 101 2.37 -0.15 8.98
CA ASN A 101 1.97 0.42 10.27
C ASN A 101 2.63 -0.28 11.50
N VAL A 102 3.96 -0.43 11.52
CA VAL A 102 4.70 -1.14 12.58
C VAL A 102 4.94 -0.27 13.81
N PHE A 103 5.43 0.95 13.62
CA PHE A 103 5.71 1.87 14.73
C PHE A 103 5.31 3.29 14.32
N GLU A 104 5.21 4.20 15.27
CA GLU A 104 4.91 5.60 15.00
C GLU A 104 6.02 6.54 15.44
N ILE A 105 6.08 7.70 14.79
CA ILE A 105 6.90 8.84 15.15
C ILE A 105 5.96 10.01 15.44
N CYS A 106 6.11 10.62 16.61
CA CYS A 106 5.31 11.74 17.06
C CYS A 106 6.18 12.98 17.29
N ASN A 107 5.82 14.12 16.70
CA ASN A 107 6.49 15.38 17.03
C ASN A 107 5.97 15.94 18.37
N GLN A 108 6.67 15.64 19.45
CA GLN A 108 6.45 16.16 20.80
C GLN A 108 7.18 17.49 21.06
N GLY A 109 7.56 18.19 19.98
CA GLY A 109 8.33 19.42 20.00
C GLY A 109 7.57 20.69 20.26
N LYS A 110 8.18 21.79 19.80
CA LYS A 110 7.62 23.14 19.89
C LYS A 110 7.47 23.83 18.53
N GLU A 111 7.96 23.18 17.48
CA GLU A 111 7.85 23.60 16.09
C GLU A 111 7.80 22.35 15.20
N ALA A 112 7.28 22.53 13.98
CA ALA A 112 7.21 21.46 12.99
C ALA A 112 8.63 21.07 12.53
N ALA A 113 8.79 19.85 12.04
CA ALA A 113 10.09 19.34 11.58
C ALA A 113 9.92 18.43 10.35
N CYS A 114 10.92 18.46 9.48
CA CYS A 114 11.09 17.51 8.39
C CYS A 114 11.67 16.21 8.95
N VAL A 115 10.89 15.14 8.92
CA VAL A 115 11.27 13.82 9.45
C VAL A 115 11.64 12.90 8.30
N TYR A 116 12.81 12.26 8.40
CA TYR A 116 13.27 11.24 7.45
C TYR A 116 14.24 10.27 8.12
N ILE A 117 14.54 9.16 7.47
CA ILE A 117 15.59 8.23 7.91
C ILE A 117 16.88 8.55 7.18
N GLU A 118 18.00 8.65 7.90
CA GLU A 118 19.30 8.93 7.31
C GLU A 118 19.67 7.86 6.26
N ASP A 119 20.03 8.30 5.06
CA ASP A 119 20.55 7.42 4.01
C ASP A 119 22.06 7.23 4.20
N ASP A 120 22.45 6.22 4.99
CA ASP A 120 23.85 5.89 5.24
C ASP A 120 24.47 5.17 4.03
N ASP A 121 25.65 5.60 3.57
CA ASP A 121 26.38 4.98 2.43
C ASP A 121 26.66 3.47 2.63
N SER A 122 26.64 2.98 3.86
CA SER A 122 26.83 1.56 4.21
C SER A 122 25.53 0.75 4.25
N TRP A 123 24.39 1.35 3.91
CA TRP A 123 23.09 0.68 3.89
C TRP A 123 23.13 -0.56 2.99
N PRO A 124 22.85 -1.76 3.53
CA PRO A 124 22.89 -2.99 2.75
C PRO A 124 21.86 -2.98 1.62
N THR A 125 22.30 -3.36 0.42
CA THR A 125 21.43 -3.56 -0.74
C THR A 125 21.38 -5.03 -1.16
N VAL A 126 20.38 -5.35 -1.96
CA VAL A 126 20.27 -6.65 -2.62
C VAL A 126 21.36 -6.75 -3.71
N PRO A 127 22.14 -7.85 -3.77
CA PRO A 127 23.26 -7.99 -4.68
C PRO A 127 22.82 -8.13 -6.14
N ASP A 128 23.73 -7.78 -7.04
CA ASP A 128 23.56 -7.98 -8.48
C ASP A 128 23.17 -9.43 -8.82
N GLY A 129 22.17 -9.59 -9.68
CA GLY A 129 21.72 -10.89 -10.18
C GLY A 129 20.58 -11.54 -9.39
N GLU A 130 20.19 -10.94 -8.26
CA GLU A 130 18.97 -11.29 -7.53
C GLU A 130 17.76 -10.47 -7.97
N ILE A 131 16.57 -10.89 -7.55
CA ILE A 131 15.35 -10.06 -7.64
C ILE A 131 15.57 -8.83 -6.74
N ASP A 132 15.21 -7.64 -7.22
CA ASP A 132 15.41 -6.35 -6.53
C ASP A 132 16.88 -5.92 -6.39
N ALA A 133 17.78 -6.40 -7.25
CA ALA A 133 19.18 -5.98 -7.23
C ALA A 133 19.33 -4.45 -7.19
N GLY A 134 20.12 -3.96 -6.23
CA GLY A 134 20.34 -2.53 -5.98
C GLY A 134 19.38 -1.92 -4.95
N GLU A 135 18.22 -2.54 -4.69
CA GLU A 135 17.28 -2.06 -3.67
C GLU A 135 17.81 -2.28 -2.25
N ARG A 136 17.39 -1.44 -1.30
CA ARG A 136 17.74 -1.59 0.11
C ARG A 136 17.16 -2.88 0.70
N ARG A 137 17.94 -3.55 1.56
CA ARG A 137 17.55 -4.77 2.29
C ARG A 137 16.37 -4.53 3.22
N VAL A 138 16.36 -3.38 3.87
CA VAL A 138 15.21 -2.83 4.59
C VAL A 138 14.97 -1.44 4.05
N ASP A 139 13.73 -1.12 3.76
CA ASP A 139 13.27 0.25 3.52
C ASP A 139 12.09 0.54 4.43
N PHE A 140 11.82 1.82 4.66
CA PHE A 140 10.73 2.28 5.53
C PHE A 140 9.82 3.16 4.71
N TYR A 141 8.53 3.00 4.92
CA TYR A 141 7.52 3.77 4.22
C TYR A 141 6.47 4.26 5.19
N LEU A 142 5.79 5.32 4.80
CA LEU A 142 4.73 5.91 5.62
C LEU A 142 3.48 5.01 5.55
N ASN A 143 2.79 4.82 6.66
CA ASN A 143 1.58 4.00 6.83
C ASN A 143 1.60 2.66 6.05
N GLY A 144 0.80 2.58 4.97
CA GLY A 144 0.76 1.51 3.98
C GLY A 144 1.24 1.94 2.58
N PHE A 145 1.84 3.13 2.45
CA PHE A 145 2.33 3.70 1.19
C PHE A 145 3.63 3.00 0.73
N ARG A 146 3.55 1.72 0.35
CA ARG A 146 4.70 0.80 0.17
C ARG A 146 5.74 1.24 -0.87
N ASP A 147 5.41 2.19 -1.74
CA ASP A 147 6.28 2.74 -2.77
C ASP A 147 6.98 4.05 -2.37
N ASP A 148 6.56 4.68 -1.27
CA ASP A 148 7.08 5.95 -0.79
C ASP A 148 8.08 5.73 0.36
N SER A 149 9.35 5.57 -0.02
CA SER A 149 10.45 5.46 0.95
C SER A 149 10.57 6.72 1.80
N LEU A 150 10.88 6.57 3.09
CA LEU A 150 11.24 7.64 4.01
C LEU A 150 12.77 7.80 4.17
N VAL A 151 13.57 7.02 3.43
CA VAL A 151 15.03 7.05 3.54
C VAL A 151 15.61 8.15 2.65
N GLY A 152 16.39 9.05 3.24
CA GLY A 152 17.01 10.20 2.58
C GLY A 152 16.25 11.51 2.80
N SER A 153 16.98 12.63 2.79
CA SER A 153 16.40 13.97 3.03
C SER A 153 15.41 14.41 1.96
N ASP A 154 15.55 13.90 0.74
CA ASP A 154 14.64 14.21 -0.38
C ASP A 154 13.24 13.62 -0.14
N ASN A 155 13.12 12.64 0.75
CA ASN A 155 11.87 11.98 1.13
C ASN A 155 11.32 12.50 2.45
N ALA A 156 11.79 13.66 2.94
CA ALA A 156 11.41 14.14 4.25
C ALA A 156 9.95 14.58 4.31
N LEU A 157 9.26 14.12 5.36
CA LEU A 157 7.87 14.44 5.64
C LEU A 157 7.77 15.58 6.64
N LEU A 158 6.91 16.55 6.36
CA LEU A 158 6.59 17.57 7.35
C LEU A 158 5.74 16.96 8.46
N LEU A 159 6.22 17.02 9.70
CA LEU A 159 5.49 16.57 10.87
C LEU A 159 5.18 17.76 11.79
N ASP A 160 3.90 18.13 11.89
CA ASP A 160 3.46 19.24 12.73
C ASP A 160 3.54 18.90 14.23
N VAL A 161 3.58 19.92 15.08
CA VAL A 161 3.63 19.71 16.54
C VAL A 161 2.38 18.97 17.03
N GLY A 162 2.60 17.83 17.69
CA GLY A 162 1.58 16.95 18.21
C GLY A 162 1.06 15.94 17.21
N GLU A 163 1.50 15.98 15.95
CA GLU A 163 1.18 14.99 14.94
C GLU A 163 2.01 13.71 15.16
N CYS A 164 1.39 12.57 14.87
CA CYS A 164 2.01 11.26 14.85
C CYS A 164 1.75 10.60 13.50
N ILE A 165 2.78 9.96 12.95
CA ILE A 165 2.70 9.19 11.72
C ILE A 165 3.14 7.76 11.97
N CYS A 166 2.44 6.79 11.38
CA CYS A 166 2.87 5.40 11.42
C CYS A 166 3.81 5.10 10.27
N LEU A 167 4.79 4.23 10.51
CA LEU A 167 5.74 3.75 9.53
C LEU A 167 5.62 2.23 9.40
N GLY A 168 5.55 1.78 8.15
CA GLY A 168 5.78 0.40 7.76
C GLY A 168 7.23 0.16 7.35
N LEU A 169 7.55 -1.10 7.07
CA LEU A 169 8.85 -1.47 6.52
C LEU A 169 8.74 -2.64 5.53
N VAL A 170 9.62 -2.62 4.53
CA VAL A 170 9.77 -3.71 3.58
C VAL A 170 11.11 -4.40 3.84
N THR A 171 11.10 -5.73 3.80
CA THR A 171 12.32 -6.54 3.89
C THR A 171 12.55 -7.28 2.58
N ARG A 172 13.81 -7.34 2.12
CA ARG A 172 14.23 -8.05 0.91
C ARG A 172 15.35 -9.02 1.24
N THR A 173 15.02 -10.31 1.28
CA THR A 173 15.93 -11.37 1.74
C THR A 173 16.64 -12.14 0.62
N PHE A 174 16.49 -11.72 -0.65
CA PHE A 174 17.07 -12.40 -1.81
C PHE A 174 18.59 -12.55 -1.73
N GLY A 175 19.08 -13.79 -1.86
CA GLY A 175 20.52 -14.07 -1.80
C GLY A 175 21.12 -14.01 -0.40
N LEU A 176 20.30 -13.94 0.65
CA LEU A 176 20.74 -14.09 2.04
C LEU A 176 20.61 -15.53 2.52
N SER A 177 21.58 -15.96 3.33
CA SER A 177 21.60 -17.23 4.03
C SER A 177 20.96 -17.12 5.43
N GLU A 178 20.70 -18.27 6.05
CA GLU A 178 20.27 -18.35 7.44
C GLU A 178 21.30 -17.68 8.36
N GLY A 179 20.82 -16.81 9.27
CA GLY A 179 21.66 -16.06 10.20
C GLY A 179 22.29 -14.79 9.66
N ASP A 180 22.07 -14.45 8.38
CA ASP A 180 22.48 -13.14 7.86
C ASP A 180 21.58 -12.03 8.43
N GLU A 181 22.19 -10.91 8.83
CA GLU A 181 21.52 -9.71 9.32
C GLU A 181 21.16 -8.79 8.15
N LEU A 182 19.93 -8.26 8.14
CA LEU A 182 19.47 -7.35 7.08
C LEU A 182 20.18 -5.99 7.13
N LEU A 183 20.51 -5.52 8.33
CA LEU A 183 21.12 -4.21 8.60
C LEU A 183 22.46 -4.34 9.34
N GLY A 184 23.13 -5.50 9.27
CA GLY A 184 24.37 -5.73 10.02
C GLY A 184 25.52 -4.76 9.66
N ALA A 185 25.50 -4.15 8.47
CA ALA A 185 26.46 -3.09 8.12
C ALA A 185 26.22 -1.77 8.85
N LEU A 186 25.01 -1.57 9.38
CA LEU A 186 24.57 -0.42 10.19
C LEU A 186 24.51 -0.76 11.69
N ASP A 187 25.14 -1.86 12.13
CA ASP A 187 25.02 -2.38 13.50
C ASP A 187 23.54 -2.52 13.93
N ASP A 188 22.66 -2.95 13.00
CA ASP A 188 21.21 -3.09 13.18
C ASP A 188 20.51 -1.81 13.68
N THR A 189 21.13 -0.64 13.44
CA THR A 189 20.65 0.65 13.93
C THR A 189 20.36 1.60 12.78
N VAL A 190 19.18 2.22 12.79
CA VAL A 190 18.82 3.30 11.85
C VAL A 190 18.68 4.61 12.59
N ARG A 191 19.03 5.72 11.94
CA ARG A 191 18.92 7.06 12.52
C ARG A 191 17.77 7.82 11.88
N ILE A 192 16.80 8.22 12.70
CA ILE A 192 15.74 9.13 12.30
C ILE A 192 16.23 10.56 12.53
N ILE A 193 16.03 11.42 11.53
CA ILE A 193 16.34 12.84 11.56
C ILE A 193 15.04 13.63 11.70
N ALA A 194 15.04 14.63 12.58
CA ALA A 194 14.03 15.68 12.62
C ALA A 194 14.75 17.01 12.36
N ASP A 195 14.52 17.59 11.19
CA ASP A 195 15.16 18.83 10.75
C ASP A 195 14.14 19.98 10.72
N THR A 196 14.33 20.97 11.58
CA THR A 196 13.46 22.16 11.65
C THR A 196 13.72 23.17 10.53
N ASP A 197 14.77 22.97 9.73
CA ASP A 197 15.17 23.84 8.61
C ASP A 197 15.21 23.08 7.27
N GLY A 198 14.57 21.91 7.18
CA GLY A 198 14.58 21.06 5.97
C GLY A 198 13.74 21.60 4.80
N ASP A 199 13.82 20.97 3.63
CA ASP A 199 13.14 21.46 2.42
C ASP A 199 11.64 21.09 2.36
N CYS A 200 11.16 20.20 3.25
CA CYS A 200 9.75 19.76 3.29
C CYS A 200 8.75 20.88 3.63
N PHE A 201 9.21 22.05 4.07
CA PHE A 201 8.37 23.22 4.34
C PHE A 201 7.92 23.97 3.08
N GLN A 202 8.47 23.63 1.90
CA GLN A 202 8.29 24.46 0.70
C GLN A 202 7.02 24.13 -0.10
N ASP A 203 6.47 22.91 -0.02
CA ASP A 203 5.37 22.46 -0.89
C ASP A 203 4.13 21.98 -0.09
N PRO A 204 3.07 22.80 0.07
CA PRO A 204 1.87 22.44 0.84
C PRO A 204 0.88 21.56 0.05
N CYS A 205 1.34 20.85 -0.99
CA CYS A 205 0.47 20.12 -1.89
C CYS A 205 -0.10 18.86 -1.24
N PRO A 206 -1.42 18.67 -1.14
CA PRO A 206 -1.98 17.34 -0.96
C PRO A 206 -1.66 16.51 -2.21
N VAL A 207 -1.06 15.34 -2.00
CA VAL A 207 -0.74 14.37 -3.06
C VAL A 207 -1.53 13.12 -2.74
N LEU A 208 -2.58 12.87 -3.52
CA LEU A 208 -3.43 11.73 -3.30
C LEU A 208 -3.09 10.56 -4.21
N ASP A 209 -3.22 9.38 -3.65
CA ASP A 209 -3.22 8.09 -4.34
C ASP A 209 -4.36 7.24 -3.78
N GLY A 210 -4.63 6.08 -4.37
CA GLY A 210 -5.55 5.14 -3.75
C GLY A 210 -5.49 3.76 -4.36
N GLU A 211 -5.92 2.79 -3.58
CA GLU A 211 -5.89 1.38 -3.95
C GLU A 211 -7.17 0.65 -3.52
N TYR A 212 -7.50 -0.40 -4.25
CA TYR A 212 -8.43 -1.43 -3.78
C TYR A 212 -7.79 -2.18 -2.60
N GLN A 213 -8.52 -2.33 -1.49
CA GLN A 213 -8.07 -3.14 -0.37
C GLN A 213 -8.72 -4.53 -0.35
N CYS A 214 -10.05 -4.55 -0.33
CA CYS A 214 -10.80 -5.77 -0.09
C CYS A 214 -12.29 -5.59 -0.38
N THR A 215 -13.00 -6.72 -0.49
CA THR A 215 -14.46 -6.77 -0.56
C THR A 215 -15.04 -7.05 0.82
N VAL A 216 -16.06 -6.28 1.20
CA VAL A 216 -16.77 -6.34 2.48
C VAL A 216 -17.93 -7.34 2.39
N TYR A 217 -18.13 -8.15 3.42
CA TYR A 217 -19.18 -9.16 3.49
C TYR A 217 -19.96 -9.09 4.80
N GLU A 218 -21.28 -9.19 4.73
CA GLU A 218 -22.13 -9.32 5.92
C GLU A 218 -22.75 -10.73 6.01
N PHE A 219 -22.88 -11.25 7.22
CA PHE A 219 -23.49 -12.55 7.45
C PHE A 219 -25.01 -12.52 7.24
N GLU A 220 -25.47 -13.26 6.23
CA GLU A 220 -26.87 -13.56 5.95
C GLU A 220 -27.11 -15.09 6.00
N ASP A 221 -27.55 -15.60 7.15
CA ASP A 221 -27.69 -17.04 7.43
C ASP A 221 -28.24 -17.85 6.23
N PRO A 222 -27.48 -18.83 5.70
CA PRO A 222 -26.24 -19.42 6.25
C PRO A 222 -24.92 -18.87 5.70
N ASP A 223 -24.96 -17.87 4.83
CA ASP A 223 -23.83 -17.43 4.02
C ASP A 223 -23.35 -16.01 4.41
N TYR A 224 -22.22 -15.60 3.86
CA TYR A 224 -21.74 -14.22 3.88
C TYR A 224 -21.98 -13.62 2.50
N VAL A 225 -22.73 -12.52 2.42
CA VAL A 225 -23.08 -11.85 1.16
C VAL A 225 -22.27 -10.57 1.03
N ARG A 226 -21.71 -10.32 -0.15
CA ARG A 226 -20.91 -9.09 -0.37
C ARG A 226 -21.79 -7.85 -0.21
N THR A 227 -21.30 -6.85 0.51
CA THR A 227 -22.04 -5.61 0.81
C THR A 227 -21.31 -4.33 0.40
N GLY A 228 -20.00 -4.40 0.13
CA GLY A 228 -19.24 -3.25 -0.34
C GLY A 228 -17.86 -3.59 -0.88
N THR A 229 -17.21 -2.57 -1.42
CA THR A 229 -15.77 -2.60 -1.72
C THR A 229 -15.07 -1.51 -0.91
N ARG A 230 -13.99 -1.87 -0.25
CA ARG A 230 -13.16 -0.94 0.51
C ARG A 230 -11.99 -0.46 -0.35
N PHE A 231 -11.88 0.85 -0.46
CA PHE A 231 -10.72 1.54 -0.99
C PHE A 231 -9.96 2.23 0.14
N GLU A 232 -8.64 2.27 0.05
CA GLU A 232 -7.83 3.15 0.87
C GLU A 232 -7.37 4.32 0.01
N VAL A 233 -7.61 5.52 0.52
CA VAL A 233 -7.16 6.75 -0.10
C VAL A 233 -6.06 7.34 0.76
N PHE A 234 -5.02 7.72 0.07
CA PHE A 234 -3.73 8.02 0.58
C PHE A 234 -3.43 9.50 0.40
N ASN A 235 -2.90 10.20 1.40
CA ASN A 235 -2.37 11.55 1.26
C ASN A 235 -0.94 11.61 1.78
N THR A 236 0.02 11.65 0.87
CA THR A 236 1.46 11.80 1.20
C THR A 236 1.89 13.26 1.26
N GLY A 237 0.95 14.18 1.02
CA GLY A 237 1.17 15.61 1.11
C GLY A 237 1.12 16.14 2.55
N PRO A 238 1.83 17.24 2.85
CA PRO A 238 1.90 17.83 4.18
C PRO A 238 0.68 18.68 4.53
N SER A 239 -0.39 18.62 3.74
CA SER A 239 -1.64 19.33 4.00
C SER A 239 -2.83 18.41 3.76
N GLY A 240 -3.77 18.40 4.70
CA GLY A 240 -5.03 17.68 4.55
C GLY A 240 -5.91 18.30 3.46
N THR A 241 -6.78 17.48 2.88
CA THR A 241 -7.70 17.93 1.83
C THR A 241 -9.03 17.18 1.90
N THR A 242 -9.93 17.52 0.99
CA THR A 242 -11.11 16.71 0.66
C THR A 242 -11.01 16.22 -0.76
N PHE A 243 -11.50 15.01 -1.01
CA PHE A 243 -11.56 14.42 -2.35
C PHE A 243 -12.95 13.86 -2.66
N ASP A 244 -13.18 13.67 -3.95
CA ASP A 244 -14.30 12.95 -4.51
C ASP A 244 -13.79 11.61 -5.06
N LEU A 245 -14.53 10.52 -4.80
CA LEU A 245 -14.24 9.19 -5.33
C LEU A 245 -15.41 8.74 -6.23
N ALA A 246 -15.12 8.55 -7.51
CA ALA A 246 -16.05 7.96 -8.47
C ALA A 246 -15.65 6.52 -8.77
N VAL A 247 -16.59 5.58 -8.63
CA VAL A 247 -16.34 4.14 -8.82
C VAL A 247 -17.22 3.62 -9.95
N ALA A 248 -16.60 3.26 -11.06
CA ALA A 248 -17.25 2.62 -12.19
C ALA A 248 -17.55 1.16 -11.83
N ASP A 249 -18.83 0.89 -11.59
CA ASP A 249 -19.29 -0.37 -11.01
C ASP A 249 -20.75 -0.69 -11.45
N ASN A 250 -21.36 -1.76 -10.90
CA ASN A 250 -22.67 -2.28 -11.26
C ASN A 250 -23.61 -2.61 -10.05
N PRO A 251 -24.08 -1.63 -9.27
CA PRO A 251 -24.27 -0.24 -9.69
C PRO A 251 -23.04 0.65 -9.43
N PRO A 252 -22.90 1.76 -10.17
CA PRO A 252 -21.82 2.72 -9.93
C PRO A 252 -22.05 3.54 -8.66
N ASP A 253 -20.96 3.91 -7.97
CA ASP A 253 -20.98 4.71 -6.74
C ASP A 253 -20.24 6.05 -6.90
N PHE A 254 -20.58 7.00 -6.04
CA PHE A 254 -19.92 8.29 -5.91
C PHE A 254 -19.88 8.74 -4.45
N ARG A 255 -18.69 9.04 -3.94
CA ARG A 255 -18.45 9.55 -2.60
C ARG A 255 -17.79 10.92 -2.70
N GLY A 256 -18.57 11.98 -2.42
CA GLY A 256 -18.08 13.35 -2.50
C GLY A 256 -17.61 13.91 -1.16
N SER A 257 -16.61 14.79 -1.22
CA SER A 257 -16.10 15.58 -0.10
C SER A 257 -15.63 14.75 1.11
N VAL A 258 -14.95 13.63 0.84
CA VAL A 258 -14.32 12.80 1.89
C VAL A 258 -13.05 13.48 2.38
N SER A 259 -12.90 13.66 3.69
CA SER A 259 -11.69 14.25 4.28
C SER A 259 -10.56 13.24 4.41
N VAL A 260 -9.34 13.66 4.12
CA VAL A 260 -8.10 12.96 4.45
C VAL A 260 -7.10 13.94 5.06
N GLY A 261 -6.44 13.52 6.15
CA GLY A 261 -5.43 14.33 6.83
C GLY A 261 -4.14 14.47 6.01
N ALA A 262 -3.22 15.33 6.44
CA ALA A 262 -1.85 15.33 5.92
C ALA A 262 -1.15 14.01 6.30
N ASN A 263 -0.24 13.51 5.46
CA ASN A 263 0.57 12.32 5.73
C ASN A 263 -0.24 11.12 6.28
N SER A 264 -1.46 10.95 5.80
CA SER A 264 -2.48 10.09 6.41
C SER A 264 -3.27 9.37 5.34
N SER A 265 -3.99 8.35 5.76
CA SER A 265 -4.90 7.61 4.90
C SER A 265 -6.32 7.62 5.46
N THR A 266 -7.28 7.33 4.60
CA THR A 266 -8.68 7.14 5.00
C THR A 266 -9.28 6.03 4.16
N SER A 267 -10.04 5.13 4.79
CA SER A 267 -10.77 4.10 4.07
C SER A 267 -12.14 4.60 3.67
N VAL A 268 -12.56 4.28 2.45
CA VAL A 268 -13.90 4.54 1.94
C VAL A 268 -14.52 3.22 1.52
N VAL A 269 -15.69 2.89 2.07
CA VAL A 269 -16.48 1.74 1.61
C VAL A 269 -17.56 2.23 0.66
N THR A 270 -17.49 1.76 -0.59
CA THR A 270 -18.53 1.96 -1.60
C THR A 270 -19.52 0.80 -1.58
N ASP A 271 -20.65 0.97 -2.27
CA ASP A 271 -21.63 -0.11 -2.36
C ASP A 271 -21.07 -1.38 -3.03
N ALA A 272 -21.75 -2.51 -2.78
CA ALA A 272 -21.35 -3.80 -3.31
C ALA A 272 -21.64 -3.85 -4.79
N SER A 273 -20.63 -3.64 -5.60
CA SER A 273 -20.49 -4.33 -6.88
C SER A 273 -19.01 -4.43 -7.26
N VAL A 274 -18.76 -5.09 -8.37
CA VAL A 274 -17.42 -5.48 -8.81
C VAL A 274 -16.75 -4.28 -9.50
N PRO A 275 -15.94 -3.45 -8.80
CA PRO A 275 -15.39 -2.24 -9.40
C PRO A 275 -14.57 -2.60 -10.63
N GLN A 276 -14.80 -1.87 -11.72
CA GLN A 276 -14.07 -2.00 -12.97
C GLN A 276 -12.98 -0.94 -13.07
N ASN A 277 -13.24 0.23 -12.50
CA ASN A 277 -12.32 1.35 -12.43
C ASN A 277 -12.76 2.31 -11.31
N ALA A 278 -11.84 3.10 -10.77
CA ALA A 278 -12.18 4.19 -9.86
C ALA A 278 -11.19 5.35 -10.02
N VAL A 279 -11.69 6.57 -9.83
CA VAL A 279 -10.88 7.79 -9.88
C VAL A 279 -11.11 8.62 -8.62
N ILE A 280 -10.01 9.14 -8.09
CA ILE A 280 -9.99 10.07 -6.96
C ILE A 280 -9.69 11.45 -7.53
N ALA A 281 -10.55 12.42 -7.25
CA ALA A 281 -10.40 13.80 -7.71
C ALA A 281 -10.36 14.78 -6.52
N TRP A 282 -9.46 15.76 -6.56
CA TRP A 282 -9.34 16.75 -5.49
C TRP A 282 -8.89 18.12 -6.00
N ASP A 283 -9.28 19.14 -5.26
CA ASP A 283 -8.80 20.51 -5.49
C ASP A 283 -7.41 20.68 -4.89
N ALA A 284 -6.45 21.04 -5.75
CA ALA A 284 -5.13 21.48 -5.30
C ALA A 284 -5.18 22.96 -4.88
N PRO A 285 -4.61 23.34 -3.72
CA PRO A 285 -4.52 24.74 -3.30
C PRO A 285 -3.74 25.61 -4.30
N GLU A 286 -4.00 26.92 -4.31
CA GLU A 286 -3.20 27.88 -5.10
C GLU A 286 -1.72 27.79 -4.71
N GLY A 287 -0.83 27.69 -5.70
CA GLY A 287 0.62 27.53 -5.50
C GLY A 287 1.08 26.07 -5.39
N CYS A 288 0.16 25.11 -5.54
CA CYS A 288 0.53 23.71 -5.67
C CYS A 288 1.02 23.40 -7.09
N GLU A 289 2.34 23.25 -7.24
CA GLU A 289 3.04 22.96 -8.50
C GLU A 289 3.38 21.47 -8.67
N ALA A 290 2.77 20.58 -7.87
CA ALA A 290 2.97 19.15 -8.03
C ALA A 290 2.58 18.71 -9.46
N ASP A 291 3.44 17.91 -10.09
CA ASP A 291 3.27 17.37 -11.45
C ASP A 291 2.22 16.26 -11.46
N LEU A 292 0.99 16.66 -11.13
CA LEU A 292 -0.17 15.79 -10.99
C LEU A 292 -1.09 16.00 -12.18
N GLN A 293 -1.58 14.89 -12.74
CA GLN A 293 -2.50 14.91 -13.86
C GLN A 293 -3.79 15.65 -13.50
N THR A 294 -4.26 16.53 -14.39
CA THR A 294 -5.60 17.13 -14.22
C THR A 294 -6.68 16.24 -14.81
N TRP A 295 -7.93 16.42 -14.34
CA TRP A 295 -9.07 15.74 -14.92
C TRP A 295 -9.19 15.94 -16.43
N ALA A 296 -8.87 17.14 -16.94
CA ALA A 296 -8.89 17.39 -18.38
C ALA A 296 -7.83 16.56 -19.13
N GLU A 297 -6.64 16.38 -18.56
CA GLU A 297 -5.58 15.56 -19.14
C GLU A 297 -5.93 14.07 -19.09
N TYR A 298 -6.46 13.60 -17.96
CA TYR A 298 -6.93 12.22 -17.80
C TYR A 298 -8.01 11.89 -18.84
N LYS A 299 -9.07 12.71 -18.94
CA LYS A 299 -10.14 12.53 -19.93
C LYS A 299 -9.62 12.40 -21.36
N ASN A 300 -8.66 13.26 -21.74
CA ASN A 300 -8.04 13.20 -23.05
C ASN A 300 -7.23 11.90 -23.25
N SER A 301 -6.58 11.40 -22.20
CA SER A 301 -5.78 10.17 -22.26
C SER A 301 -6.65 8.92 -22.43
N VAL A 302 -7.80 8.88 -21.75
CA VAL A 302 -8.72 7.73 -21.79
C VAL A 302 -9.84 7.86 -22.83
N GLY A 303 -9.97 9.04 -23.46
CA GLY A 303 -10.88 9.27 -24.58
C GLY A 303 -12.35 9.48 -24.19
N VAL A 304 -12.62 10.03 -23.00
CA VAL A 304 -13.98 10.32 -22.49
C VAL A 304 -14.25 11.83 -22.47
N ALA A 305 -15.51 12.24 -22.63
CA ALA A 305 -15.89 13.65 -22.71
C ALA A 305 -16.08 14.32 -21.33
N ASP A 306 -16.71 13.61 -20.42
CA ASP A 306 -17.08 14.05 -19.07
C ASP A 306 -17.20 12.84 -18.12
N LEU A 307 -17.46 13.09 -16.84
CA LEU A 307 -17.64 12.02 -15.85
C LEU A 307 -18.80 11.09 -16.21
N THR A 308 -19.85 11.61 -16.87
CA THR A 308 -20.97 10.77 -17.32
C THR A 308 -20.52 9.77 -18.38
N ASP A 309 -19.74 10.21 -19.36
CA ASP A 309 -19.15 9.35 -20.39
C ASP A 309 -18.15 8.36 -19.79
N TRP A 310 -17.39 8.77 -18.77
CA TRP A 310 -16.49 7.89 -18.01
C TRP A 310 -17.24 6.71 -17.37
N TYR A 311 -18.33 6.97 -16.62
CA TYR A 311 -19.15 5.89 -16.04
C TYR A 311 -19.73 4.94 -17.09
N ASN A 312 -20.14 5.46 -18.25
CA ASN A 312 -20.68 4.63 -19.34
C ASN A 312 -19.58 3.82 -20.07
N THR A 313 -18.34 4.30 -20.05
CA THR A 313 -17.20 3.69 -20.72
C THR A 313 -16.57 2.60 -19.85
N PHE A 314 -16.38 2.88 -18.58
CA PHE A 314 -15.67 2.00 -17.64
C PHE A 314 -16.61 1.18 -16.75
N GLY A 315 -17.85 1.62 -16.55
CA GLY A 315 -18.85 0.92 -15.74
C GLY A 315 -19.98 0.33 -16.59
N THR A 316 -21.01 -0.19 -15.93
CA THR A 316 -22.17 -0.80 -16.60
C THR A 316 -23.45 0.03 -16.49
N GLY A 317 -23.38 1.18 -15.83
CA GLY A 317 -24.55 1.98 -15.45
C GLY A 317 -24.39 3.48 -15.67
N SER A 318 -25.53 4.18 -15.66
CA SER A 318 -25.53 5.64 -15.60
C SER A 318 -24.96 6.13 -14.26
N PRO A 319 -24.33 7.32 -14.21
CA PRO A 319 -23.83 7.89 -12.96
C PRO A 319 -24.90 7.91 -11.86
N PRO A 320 -24.52 7.71 -10.59
CA PRO A 320 -25.45 7.79 -9.48
C PRO A 320 -25.98 9.22 -9.33
N ALA A 321 -27.17 9.37 -8.75
CA ALA A 321 -27.89 10.65 -8.75
C ALA A 321 -27.18 11.78 -7.98
N ASN A 322 -26.24 11.43 -7.09
CA ASN A 322 -25.42 12.34 -6.31
C ASN A 322 -24.08 12.69 -6.99
N ALA A 323 -23.71 12.03 -8.09
CA ALA A 323 -22.51 12.39 -8.85
C ALA A 323 -22.72 13.71 -9.62
N PRO A 324 -21.69 14.57 -9.71
CA PRO A 324 -21.73 15.72 -10.61
C PRO A 324 -21.74 15.26 -12.07
N SER A 325 -22.14 16.15 -12.98
CA SER A 325 -22.10 15.85 -14.42
C SER A 325 -20.66 15.69 -14.95
N ASP A 326 -19.71 16.39 -14.32
CA ASP A 326 -18.29 16.38 -14.61
C ASP A 326 -17.52 16.91 -13.39
N PHE A 327 -16.26 16.47 -13.20
CA PHE A 327 -15.35 17.14 -12.27
C PHE A 327 -14.92 18.50 -12.83
N ALA A 328 -14.47 19.41 -11.96
CA ALA A 328 -13.79 20.62 -12.42
C ALA A 328 -12.39 20.27 -12.99
N ASP A 329 -11.50 21.25 -13.17
CA ASP A 329 -10.10 20.98 -13.54
C ASP A 329 -9.27 20.55 -12.31
N GLU A 330 -9.84 19.63 -11.54
CA GLU A 330 -9.28 19.01 -10.35
C GLU A 330 -8.05 18.16 -10.70
N ARG A 331 -7.21 17.87 -9.70
CA ARG A 331 -6.21 16.80 -9.82
C ARG A 331 -6.90 15.46 -9.75
N VAL A 332 -6.38 14.49 -10.49
CA VAL A 332 -6.96 13.15 -10.55
C VAL A 332 -5.88 12.07 -10.51
N VAL A 333 -6.22 10.96 -9.86
CA VAL A 333 -5.47 9.71 -9.91
C VAL A 333 -6.44 8.55 -10.11
N GLU A 334 -6.00 7.54 -10.86
CA GLU A 334 -6.74 6.29 -11.00
C GLU A 334 -6.37 5.36 -9.84
N VAL A 335 -7.39 4.74 -9.23
CA VAL A 335 -7.21 3.80 -8.14
C VAL A 335 -6.51 2.54 -8.64
N LYS A 336 -5.48 2.12 -7.92
CA LYS A 336 -4.63 0.97 -8.22
C LYS A 336 -5.22 -0.33 -7.68
N ASP A 337 -4.65 -1.44 -8.15
CA ASP A 337 -4.87 -2.79 -7.64
C ASP A 337 -6.32 -3.29 -7.64
N ILE A 338 -7.21 -2.63 -8.40
CA ILE A 338 -8.51 -3.19 -8.74
C ILE A 338 -8.27 -4.44 -9.60
N PRO A 339 -8.70 -5.65 -9.16
CA PRO A 339 -8.49 -6.87 -9.92
C PRO A 339 -9.04 -6.77 -11.35
N GLU A 340 -8.20 -7.04 -12.34
CA GLU A 340 -8.60 -7.05 -13.75
C GLU A 340 -9.69 -8.11 -13.99
N GLN A 341 -10.71 -7.73 -14.74
CA GLN A 341 -11.78 -8.63 -15.14
C GLN A 341 -11.75 -8.90 -16.64
N ASP A 342 -12.14 -10.11 -17.02
CA ASP A 342 -12.31 -10.46 -18.42
C ASP A 342 -13.30 -9.50 -19.09
N GLN A 343 -12.93 -8.99 -20.28
CA GLN A 343 -13.74 -8.01 -21.02
C GLN A 343 -15.08 -8.57 -21.53
N ASP A 344 -15.35 -9.86 -21.36
CA ASP A 344 -16.64 -10.46 -21.68
C ASP A 344 -17.55 -10.41 -20.44
N PRO A 345 -18.62 -9.61 -20.43
CA PRO A 345 -19.56 -9.52 -19.31
C PRO A 345 -20.24 -10.86 -18.97
N ALA A 346 -20.14 -11.88 -19.83
CA ALA A 346 -20.64 -13.22 -19.56
C ALA A 346 -19.66 -14.10 -18.78
N ASP A 347 -18.37 -13.75 -18.76
CA ASP A 347 -17.29 -14.51 -18.13
C ASP A 347 -16.49 -13.66 -17.09
N THR A 348 -16.94 -12.44 -16.75
CA THR A 348 -16.35 -11.63 -15.67
C THR A 348 -16.40 -12.39 -14.34
N VAL A 349 -15.23 -12.79 -13.84
CA VAL A 349 -15.08 -13.34 -12.49
C VAL A 349 -14.79 -12.19 -11.54
N GLY A 350 -15.80 -11.78 -10.79
CA GLY A 350 -15.68 -10.83 -9.68
C GLY A 350 -15.53 -11.53 -8.32
N PRO A 351 -15.54 -10.78 -7.20
CA PRO A 351 -15.63 -11.38 -5.88
C PRO A 351 -16.95 -12.15 -5.76
N ASP A 352 -16.92 -13.29 -5.07
CA ASP A 352 -18.07 -14.16 -4.89
C ASP A 352 -19.30 -13.38 -4.38
N GLU A 353 -20.47 -13.56 -5.01
CA GLU A 353 -21.70 -12.88 -4.54
C GLU A 353 -22.07 -13.32 -3.13
N SER A 354 -21.82 -14.59 -2.82
CA SER A 354 -22.06 -15.22 -1.53
C SER A 354 -20.97 -16.26 -1.24
N ILE A 355 -20.46 -16.27 -0.01
CA ILE A 355 -19.49 -17.23 0.50
C ILE A 355 -20.14 -18.07 1.61
N PRO A 356 -20.17 -19.40 1.50
CA PRO A 356 -20.65 -20.26 2.58
C PRO A 356 -19.92 -20.00 3.90
N GLY A 357 -20.67 -19.98 5.02
CA GLY A 357 -20.09 -19.72 6.33
C GLY A 357 -19.03 -20.73 6.80
N ASP A 358 -18.94 -21.91 6.17
CA ASP A 358 -17.90 -22.92 6.44
C ASP A 358 -16.63 -22.75 5.59
N THR A 359 -16.64 -21.88 4.58
CA THR A 359 -15.47 -21.52 3.76
C THR A 359 -14.98 -20.10 4.01
N PHE A 360 -15.82 -19.22 4.56
CA PHE A 360 -15.42 -17.86 4.94
C PHE A 360 -14.21 -17.86 5.90
N PRO A 361 -13.21 -16.97 5.72
CA PRO A 361 -13.17 -15.80 4.83
C PRO A 361 -12.58 -16.05 3.42
N ASP A 362 -12.36 -17.30 3.02
CA ASP A 362 -11.79 -17.62 1.72
C ASP A 362 -12.84 -17.49 0.60
N MET A 363 -12.46 -16.82 -0.50
CA MET A 363 -13.28 -16.72 -1.71
C MET A 363 -13.12 -17.97 -2.57
N SER A 364 -13.85 -18.04 -3.68
CA SER A 364 -13.57 -19.04 -4.70
C SER A 364 -12.16 -18.87 -5.25
N GLN A 365 -11.49 -19.99 -5.55
CA GLN A 365 -10.13 -19.95 -6.13
C GLN A 365 -10.06 -19.08 -7.39
N ALA A 366 -11.13 -19.02 -8.19
CA ALA A 366 -11.17 -18.20 -9.39
C ALA A 366 -11.14 -16.69 -9.07
N ALA A 367 -11.81 -16.26 -8.01
CA ALA A 367 -11.78 -14.88 -7.55
C ALA A 367 -10.41 -14.54 -6.95
N GLU A 368 -9.87 -15.40 -6.09
CA GLU A 368 -8.55 -15.19 -5.47
C GLU A 368 -7.41 -15.18 -6.50
N ASP A 369 -7.49 -16.01 -7.55
CA ASP A 369 -6.51 -16.05 -8.63
C ASP A 369 -6.47 -14.74 -9.44
N LEU A 370 -7.54 -13.95 -9.42
CA LEU A 370 -7.59 -12.61 -10.02
C LEU A 370 -7.14 -11.50 -9.05
N GLY A 371 -7.01 -11.81 -7.76
CA GLY A 371 -6.62 -10.86 -6.72
C GLY A 371 -7.76 -10.33 -5.86
N TRP A 372 -8.98 -10.88 -5.98
CA TRP A 372 -10.07 -10.53 -5.07
C TRP A 372 -9.82 -11.13 -3.68
N VAL A 373 -10.11 -10.36 -2.64
CA VAL A 373 -9.92 -10.78 -1.24
C VAL A 373 -10.98 -10.20 -0.32
N THR A 374 -11.36 -10.94 0.73
CA THR A 374 -12.28 -10.44 1.77
C THR A 374 -11.53 -9.57 2.78
N CYS A 375 -12.21 -8.58 3.36
CA CYS A 375 -11.59 -7.73 4.38
C CYS A 375 -11.17 -8.53 5.63
N GLU A 376 -11.92 -9.57 5.97
CA GLU A 376 -11.60 -10.48 7.06
C GLU A 376 -10.35 -11.32 6.81
N LYS A 377 -10.07 -11.68 5.54
CA LYS A 377 -8.83 -12.37 5.17
C LYS A 377 -7.61 -11.45 5.24
N GLU A 378 -7.78 -10.16 4.93
CA GLU A 378 -6.76 -9.12 5.13
C GLU A 378 -6.62 -8.71 6.62
N GLY A 379 -7.46 -9.22 7.51
CA GLY A 379 -7.44 -8.85 8.92
C GLY A 379 -7.92 -7.42 9.20
N ILE A 380 -8.67 -6.84 8.25
CA ILE A 380 -9.31 -5.53 8.37
C ILE A 380 -10.73 -5.75 8.91
N PRO A 381 -11.01 -5.50 10.19
CA PRO A 381 -12.35 -5.69 10.73
C PRO A 381 -13.31 -4.65 10.14
N ASP A 382 -14.56 -5.08 9.92
CA ASP A 382 -15.68 -4.17 9.72
C ASP A 382 -15.81 -3.27 10.96
N GLN A 383 -15.69 -1.95 10.77
CA GLN A 383 -15.93 -0.98 11.84
C GLN A 383 -17.41 -0.72 12.05
#